data_AF-A0A3M1NXK5-F1
#
_entry.id   AF-A0A3M1NXK5-F1
#
_cell.length_a   1.000
_cell.length_b   1.000
_cell.length_c   1.000
_cell.angle_alpha   90.00
_cell.angle_beta   90.00
_cell.angle_gamma   90.00
#
_symmetry.space_group_name_H-M   'P 1'
#
loop_
_entity.id
_entity.type
_entity.pdbx_description
1 polymer ?
#
loop_
_entity_poly.entity_id
_entity_poly.type
_entity_poly.pdbx_seq_one_letter_code
_entity_poly.pdbx_strand_id
1 'polypeptide(L)'
;MKKKVQDAINDQIKAEFESAYLYLAMSARFEALNLRGFAHWMRMQWQEEIQHALKFFDFMIRRGGTPELQALAKPEATFDTPK
;
A
#
# COMPACT_ATOMS: atom_id res chain seq x y z
N MET A 1 -13.34 2.88 -20.49
CA MET A 1 -12.18 1.97 -20.30
C MET A 1 -12.64 0.53 -20.56
N LYS A 2 -11.79 -0.39 -21.05
CA LYS A 2 -12.21 -1.82 -21.14
C LYS A 2 -12.31 -2.39 -19.73
N LYS A 3 -13.37 -3.14 -19.42
CA LYS A 3 -13.63 -3.70 -18.08
C LYS A 3 -12.40 -4.40 -17.47
N LYS A 4 -11.77 -5.30 -18.22
CA LYS A 4 -10.54 -5.99 -17.79
C LYS A 4 -9.40 -5.07 -17.33
N VAL A 5 -9.26 -3.89 -17.94
CA VAL A 5 -8.22 -2.92 -17.56
C VAL A 5 -8.63 -2.18 -16.29
N GLN A 6 -9.92 -1.86 -16.15
CA GLN A 6 -10.44 -1.22 -14.94
C GLN A 6 -10.30 -2.15 -13.73
N ASP A 7 -10.67 -3.42 -13.89
CA ASP A 7 -10.53 -4.44 -12.84
C ASP A 7 -9.06 -4.56 -12.40
N ALA A 8 -8.12 -4.66 -13.35
CA ALA A 8 -6.70 -4.73 -13.03
C ALA A 8 -6.15 -3.48 -12.32
N ILE A 9 -6.66 -2.29 -12.65
CA ILE A 9 -6.24 -1.06 -11.95
C ILE A 9 -6.87 -1.02 -10.54
N ASN A 10 -8.10 -1.48 -10.34
CA ASN A 10 -8.68 -1.61 -9.00
C ASN A 10 -7.87 -2.58 -8.13
N ASP A 11 -7.47 -3.73 -8.69
CA ASP A 11 -6.61 -4.69 -8.01
C ASP A 11 -5.24 -4.07 -7.65
N GLN A 12 -4.67 -3.26 -8.56
CA GLN A 12 -3.42 -2.54 -8.29
C GLN A 12 -3.61 -1.50 -7.17
N ILE A 13 -4.68 -0.70 -7.20
CA ILE A 13 -4.99 0.27 -6.13
C ILE A 13 -5.07 -0.43 -4.78
N LYS A 14 -5.73 -1.59 -4.71
CA LYS A 14 -5.76 -2.41 -3.48
C LYS A 14 -4.35 -2.86 -3.09
N ALA A 15 -3.57 -3.40 -4.02
CA ALA A 15 -2.21 -3.87 -3.74
C ALA A 15 -1.32 -2.77 -3.17
N GLU A 16 -1.35 -1.57 -3.73
CA GLU A 16 -0.56 -0.43 -3.20
C GLU A 16 -1.03 -0.02 -1.80
N PHE A 17 -2.34 -0.01 -1.53
CA PHE A 17 -2.84 0.27 -0.19
C PHE A 17 -2.50 -0.83 0.82
N GLU A 18 -2.50 -2.10 0.41
CA GLU A 18 -2.06 -3.22 1.25
C GLU A 18 -0.56 -3.12 1.58
N SER A 19 0.28 -2.80 0.58
CA SER A 19 1.71 -2.53 0.78
C SER A 19 1.94 -1.35 1.72
N ALA A 20 1.20 -0.25 1.53
CA ALA A 20 1.23 0.88 2.45
C ALA A 20 0.90 0.42 3.88
N TYR A 21 -0.23 -0.26 4.07
CA TYR A 21 -0.66 -0.68 5.41
C TYR A 21 0.35 -1.62 6.08
N LEU A 22 0.96 -2.51 5.28
CA LEU A 22 2.05 -3.39 5.72
C LEU A 22 3.28 -2.61 6.17
N TYR A 23 3.77 -1.65 5.36
CA TYR A 23 4.93 -0.84 5.73
C TYR A 23 4.68 0.03 6.96
N LEU A 24 3.45 0.49 7.16
CA LEU A 24 3.09 1.18 8.40
C LEU A 24 3.17 0.23 9.61
N ALA A 25 2.71 -1.02 9.47
CA ALA A 25 2.85 -2.01 10.54
C ALA A 25 4.32 -2.36 10.83
N MET A 26 5.16 -2.48 9.78
CA MET A 26 6.60 -2.68 9.92
C MET A 26 7.28 -1.49 10.63
N SER A 27 6.88 -0.26 10.30
CA SER A 27 7.36 0.96 10.96
C SER A 27 7.11 0.90 12.48
N ALA A 28 5.89 0.55 12.88
CA ALA A 28 5.53 0.40 14.29
C ALA A 28 6.32 -0.72 14.99
N ARG A 29 6.56 -1.85 14.31
CA ARG A 29 7.38 -2.96 14.85
C ARG A 29 8.83 -2.54 15.06
N PHE A 30 9.44 -1.87 14.09
CA PHE A 30 10.83 -1.42 14.23
C PHE A 30 10.99 -0.37 15.32
N GLU A 31 10.00 0.51 15.50
CA GLU A 31 9.99 1.45 16.62
C GLU A 31 9.97 0.71 17.96
N ALA A 32 9.13 -0.32 18.11
CA ALA A 32 9.07 -1.16 19.32
C ALA A 32 10.38 -1.92 19.60
N LEU A 33 11.20 -2.17 18.58
CA LEU A 33 12.52 -2.81 18.69
C LEU A 33 13.67 -1.79 18.85
N ASN A 34 13.38 -0.50 19.02
CA ASN A 34 14.35 0.60 19.02
C ASN A 34 15.20 0.72 17.73
N LEU A 35 14.72 0.17 16.62
CA LEU A 35 15.37 0.23 15.29
C LEU A 35 14.89 1.46 14.50
N ARG A 36 15.10 2.65 15.06
CA ARG A 36 14.50 3.92 14.59
C ARG A 36 14.77 4.26 13.13
N GLY A 37 15.96 3.91 12.61
CA GLY A 37 16.30 4.14 11.20
C GLY A 37 15.40 3.33 10.25
N PHE A 38 15.17 2.05 10.56
CA PHE A 38 14.25 1.20 9.81
C PHE A 38 12.80 1.64 9.98
N ALA A 39 12.40 2.06 11.18
CA ALA A 39 11.07 2.60 11.43
C ALA A 39 10.79 3.83 10.55
N HIS A 40 11.74 4.76 10.47
CA HIS A 40 11.66 5.93 9.61
C HIS A 40 11.60 5.55 8.12
N TRP A 41 12.49 4.65 7.66
CA TRP A 41 12.48 4.19 6.27
C TRP A 41 11.13 3.59 5.87
N MET A 42 10.58 2.69 6.69
CA MET A 42 9.26 2.09 6.45
C MET A 42 8.15 3.13 6.42
N ARG A 43 8.26 4.19 7.24
CA ARG A 43 7.30 5.30 7.21
C ARG A 43 7.38 6.10 5.91
N MET A 44 8.57 6.25 5.32
CA MET A 44 8.74 6.87 4.01
C MET A 44 8.15 6.00 2.89
N GLN A 45 8.38 4.69 2.93
CA GLN A 45 7.80 3.76 1.96
C GLN A 45 6.27 3.70 2.03
N TRP A 46 5.69 3.76 3.24
CA TRP A 46 4.25 3.92 3.38
C TRP A 46 3.72 5.15 2.62
N GLN A 47 4.42 6.30 2.70
CA GLN A 47 4.01 7.49 1.95
C GLN A 47 4.12 7.28 0.44
N GLU A 48 5.18 6.62 -0.01
CA GLU A 48 5.42 6.31 -1.43
C GLU A 48 4.31 5.42 -2.00
N GLU A 49 3.92 4.36 -1.30
CA GLU A 49 2.83 3.48 -1.79
C GLU A 49 1.46 4.15 -1.77
N ILE A 50 1.19 5.06 -0.81
CA ILE A 50 -0.02 5.90 -0.87
C ILE A 50 0.00 6.77 -2.14
N GLN A 51 1.15 7.35 -2.51
CA GLN A 51 1.27 8.11 -3.75
C GLN A 51 1.06 7.24 -4.99
N HIS A 52 1.56 6.00 -4.99
CA HIS A 52 1.31 5.03 -6.07
C HIS A 52 -0.18 4.70 -6.22
N ALA A 53 -0.86 4.37 -5.11
CA ALA A 53 -2.30 4.09 -5.10
C ALA A 53 -3.11 5.25 -5.67
N LEU A 54 -2.81 6.47 -5.21
CA LEU A 54 -3.51 7.69 -5.65
C LEU A 54 -3.23 8.00 -7.13
N LYS A 55 -2.03 7.70 -7.64
CA LYS A 55 -1.72 7.88 -9.06
C LYS A 55 -2.58 6.97 -9.95
N PHE A 56 -2.78 5.72 -9.56
CA PHE A 56 -3.67 4.80 -10.28
C PHE A 56 -5.14 5.20 -10.15
N PHE A 57 -5.56 5.60 -8.95
CA PHE A 57 -6.90 6.11 -8.68
C PHE A 57 -7.25 7.31 -9.58
N ASP A 58 -6.40 8.33 -9.58
CA ASP A 58 -6.59 9.55 -10.39
C ASP A 58 -6.52 9.24 -11.89
N PHE A 59 -5.61 8.35 -12.31
CA PHE A 59 -5.53 7.91 -13.69
C PHE A 59 -6.84 7.26 -14.14
N MET A 60 -7.44 6.41 -13.31
CA MET A 60 -8.70 5.75 -13.64
C MET A 60 -9.82 6.76 -13.85
N ILE A 61 -9.96 7.74 -12.93
CA ILE A 61 -10.95 8.81 -13.03
C ILE A 61 -10.76 9.62 -14.31
N ARG A 62 -9.52 10.04 -14.60
CA ARG A 62 -9.19 10.81 -15.82
C ARG A 62 -9.52 10.06 -17.12
N ARG A 63 -9.57 8.73 -17.08
CA ARG A 63 -9.90 7.87 -18.23
C ARG A 63 -11.39 7.45 -18.24
N GLY A 64 -12.22 8.08 -17.40
CA GLY A 64 -13.66 7.83 -17.31
C GLY A 64 -14.02 6.48 -16.71
N GLY A 65 -13.12 5.89 -15.92
CA GLY A 65 -13.41 4.72 -15.08
C GLY A 65 -13.87 5.13 -13.69
N THR A 66 -14.39 4.18 -12.94
CA THR A 66 -14.84 4.37 -11.56
C THR A 66 -14.00 3.49 -10.64
N PRO A 67 -13.16 4.09 -9.77
CA PRO A 67 -12.41 3.32 -8.79
C PRO A 67 -13.33 2.62 -7.79
N GLU A 68 -13.04 1.36 -7.51
CA GLU A 68 -13.72 0.59 -6.47
C GLU A 68 -12.71 0.29 -5.36
N LEU A 69 -12.87 0.95 -4.21
CA LEU A 69 -12.00 0.73 -3.06
C LEU A 69 -12.39 -0.57 -2.35
N GLN A 70 -11.50 -1.55 -2.43
CA GLN A 70 -11.68 -2.87 -1.87
C GLN A 70 -11.27 -2.91 -0.37
N ALA A 71 -11.75 -3.93 0.34
CA ALA A 71 -11.37 -4.13 1.74
C ALA A 71 -9.87 -4.44 1.88
N LEU A 72 -9.25 -3.89 2.92
CA LEU A 72 -7.85 -4.17 3.28
C LEU A 72 -7.82 -5.20 4.41
N ALA A 73 -7.03 -6.24 4.24
CA ALA A 73 -6.77 -7.18 5.34
C ALA A 73 -5.91 -6.49 6.42
N LYS A 74 -6.08 -6.92 7.67
CA LYS A 74 -5.18 -6.52 8.75
C LYS A 74 -3.77 -7.05 8.43
N PRO A 75 -2.72 -6.21 8.44
CA PRO A 75 -1.36 -6.66 8.18
C PRO A 75 -0.87 -7.58 9.30
N GLU A 76 -0.11 -8.60 8.94
CA GLU A 76 0.57 -9.44 9.92
C GLU A 76 1.67 -8.63 10.62
N ALA A 77 1.67 -8.66 11.96
CA ALA A 77 2.63 -7.90 12.77
C ALA A 77 3.88 -8.70 13.18
N THR A 78 3.95 -9.96 12.72
CA THR A 78 5.02 -10.91 13.02
C THR A 78 5.80 -11.19 11.74
N PHE A 79 7.01 -10.63 11.67
CA PHE A 79 7.97 -10.94 10.62
C PHE A 79 9.09 -11.78 11.25
N ASP A 80 9.36 -12.93 10.65
CA ASP A 80 10.53 -13.73 10.98
C ASP A 80 11.80 -12.97 10.62
N THR A 81 12.89 -13.30 11.30
CA THR A 81 14.21 -12.78 10.93
C THR A 81 14.58 -13.27 9.53
N PRO A 82 15.13 -12.38 8.66
CA PRO A 82 15.73 -12.82 7.41
C PRO A 82 16.77 -13.91 7.69
N LYS A 83 16.73 -15.00 6.92
CA LYS A 83 17.72 -16.09 6.99
C LYS A 83 18.96 -15.75 6.18
#